data_AF-A0A7W0IZK6-F1
#
_entry.id   AF-A0A7W0IZK6-F1
#
_cell.length_a   1.000
_cell.length_b   1.000
_cell.length_c   1.000
_cell.angle_alpha   90.00
_cell.angle_beta   90.00
_cell.angle_gamma   90.00
#
_symmetry.space_group_name_H-M   'P 1'
#
loop_
_entity.id
_entity.type
_entity.pdbx_description
1 polymer ?
#
loop_
_entity_poly.entity_id
_entity_poly.type
_entity_poly.pdbx_seq_one_letter_code
_entity_poly.pdbx_strand_id
1 'polypeptide(L)' 'VPNLKGKTLDATKSILKAKKLTLGMVKRETDIDQRFDIILRQYPNPGQRVKQGTAITVVLNSES' A
#
# COMPACT_ATOMS: atom_id res chain seq x y z
N VAL A 1 2.90 -11.48 0.55
CA VAL A 1 2.41 -10.07 0.44
C VAL A 1 3.31 -9.33 -0.54
N PRO A 2 2.77 -8.57 -1.52
CA PRO A 2 3.58 -7.83 -2.51
C PRO A 2 4.25 -6.59 -1.90
N ASN A 3 5.28 -6.05 -2.58
CA ASN A 3 5.87 -4.76 -2.27
C ASN A 3 5.12 -3.64 -3.00
N LEU A 4 4.55 -2.71 -2.23
CA LEU A 4 3.72 -1.59 -2.68
C LEU A 4 4.43 -0.24 -2.53
N LYS A 5 5.58 -0.17 -1.85
CA LYS A 5 6.31 1.08 -1.63
C LYS A 5 6.64 1.77 -2.95
N GLY A 6 6.40 3.08 -3.02
CA GLY A 6 6.63 3.91 -4.20
C GLY A 6 5.57 3.79 -5.31
N LYS A 7 4.54 2.97 -5.11
CA LYS A 7 3.44 2.82 -6.08
C LYS A 7 2.31 3.80 -5.78
N THR A 8 1.53 4.14 -6.80
CA THR A 8 0.30 4.92 -6.60
C THR A 8 -0.78 4.07 -5.92
N LEU A 9 -1.78 4.74 -5.36
CA LEU A 9 -2.93 4.06 -4.76
C LEU A 9 -3.69 3.20 -5.78
N ASP A 10 -3.78 3.64 -7.04
CA ASP A 10 -4.45 2.88 -8.11
C ASP A 10 -3.67 1.62 -8.50
N ALA A 11 -2.36 1.74 -8.74
CA ALA A 11 -1.50 0.60 -9.00
C ALA A 11 -1.52 -0.40 -7.83
N THR A 12 -1.59 0.11 -6.61
CA THR A 12 -1.72 -0.71 -5.40
C THR A 12 -2.99 -1.55 -5.41
N LYS A 13 -4.16 -0.96 -5.73
CA LYS A 13 -5.44 -1.70 -5.84
C LYS A 13 -5.34 -2.83 -6.86
N SER A 14 -4.78 -2.54 -8.03
CA SER A 14 -4.60 -3.52 -9.11
C SER A 14 -3.70 -4.68 -8.71
N ILE A 15 -2.57 -4.39 -8.06
CA ILE A 15 -1.62 -5.42 -7.58
C ILE A 15 -2.23 -6.30 -6.50
N LEU A 16 -2.94 -5.70 -5.55
CA LEU A 16 -3.61 -6.46 -4.48
C LEU A 16 -4.66 -7.40 -5.05
N LYS A 17 -5.51 -6.90 -5.95
CA LYS A 17 -6.51 -7.72 -6.65
C LYS A 17 -5.87 -8.89 -7.40
N ALA A 18 -4.79 -8.66 -8.15
CA ALA A 18 -4.07 -9.70 -8.86
C ALA A 18 -3.45 -10.77 -7.94
N LYS A 19 -3.15 -10.43 -6.69
CA LYS A 19 -2.63 -11.36 -5.66
C LYS A 19 -3.71 -11.94 -4.75
N LYS A 20 -5.00 -11.74 -5.07
CA LYS A 20 -6.14 -12.16 -4.23
C LYS A 20 -6.05 -11.59 -2.81
N LEU A 21 -5.59 -10.35 -2.69
CA LEU A 21 -5.54 -9.55 -1.47
C LEU A 21 -6.47 -8.34 -1.63
N THR A 22 -6.80 -7.68 -0.53
CA THR A 22 -7.69 -6.52 -0.53
C THR A 22 -6.97 -5.27 -0.01
N LEU A 23 -7.41 -4.10 -0.45
CA LEU A 23 -6.96 -2.84 0.14
C LEU A 23 -7.66 -2.67 1.49
N GLY A 24 -6.88 -2.49 2.55
CA GLY A 24 -7.37 -2.20 3.89
C GLY A 24 -7.45 -0.70 4.15
N MET A 25 -7.06 -0.31 5.37
CA MET A 25 -7.01 1.10 5.77
C MET A 25 -5.95 1.86 4.96
N VAL A 26 -6.29 3.06 4.51
CA VAL A 26 -5.35 4.00 3.89
C VAL A 26 -5.10 5.13 4.90
N LYS A 27 -3.93 5.12 5.51
CA LYS A 27 -3.44 6.24 6.32
C LYS A 27 -2.78 7.26 5.40
N ARG A 28 -2.80 8.52 5.82
CA ARG A 28 -2.17 9.63 5.10
C ARG A 28 -1.11 10.22 5.99
N GLU A 29 0.07 10.41 5.43
CA GLU A 29 1.19 11.11 6.05
C GLU A 29 1.77 12.05 5.00
N THR A 30 2.42 13.12 5.45
CA THR A 30 3.13 14.05 4.57
C THR A 30 4.62 13.86 4.79
N ASP A 31 5.31 13.47 3.73
CA ASP A 31 6.77 13.39 3.67
C ASP A 31 7.23 14.19 2.45
N ILE A 32 7.75 15.39 2.70
CA ILE A 32 8.17 16.34 1.66
C ILE A 32 9.44 15.90 0.93
N ASP A 33 10.20 14.95 1.50
CA ASP A 33 11.42 14.41 0.89
C ASP A 33 11.10 13.30 -0.12
N GLN A 34 9.83 12.88 -0.20
CA GLN A 34 9.34 11.87 -1.13
C GLN A 34 8.28 12.45 -2.08
N ARG A 35 8.11 11.80 -3.24
CA ARG A 35 7.02 12.16 -4.18
C ARG A 35 5.67 12.05 -3.46
N PHE A 36 4.72 12.91 -3.80
CA PHE A 36 3.33 12.74 -3.39
C PHE A 36 2.63 11.63 -4.19
N ASP A 37 1.47 11.20 -3.69
CA ASP A 37 0.60 10.18 -4.27
C ASP A 37 1.21 8.79 -4.41
N ILE A 38 2.23 8.49 -3.60
CA ILE A 38 2.84 7.15 -3.52
C ILE A 38 2.70 6.52 -2.13
N ILE A 39 2.71 5.19 -2.09
CA ILE A 39 2.72 4.45 -0.84
C ILE A 39 4.10 4.57 -0.18
N LEU A 40 4.13 5.12 1.03
CA LEU A 40 5.31 5.21 1.89
C LEU A 40 5.59 3.90 2.60
N ARG A 41 4.52 3.29 3.15
CA ARG A 41 4.55 2.11 4.00
C ARG A 41 3.35 1.22 3.78
N GLN A 42 3.48 -0.05 4.14
CA GLN A 42 2.39 -1.01 4.13
C GLN A 42 2.47 -1.94 5.34
N TYR A 43 1.35 -2.58 5.65
CA TYR A 43 1.29 -3.69 6.59
C TYR A 43 0.18 -4.68 6.19
N PRO A 44 0.39 -6.00 6.25
CA PRO A 44 1.64 -6.72 6.54
C PRO A 44 2.82 -6.38 5.59
N ASN A 45 4.04 -6.68 6.05
CA ASN A 45 5.28 -6.37 5.33
C ASN A 45 5.43 -7.23 4.07
N PRO A 46 6.15 -6.73 3.04
CA PRO A 46 6.46 -7.51 1.84
C PRO A 46 7.10 -8.87 2.18
N GLY A 47 6.75 -9.90 1.41
CA GLY A 47 7.27 -11.27 1.62
C GLY A 47 6.54 -12.09 2.68
N GLN A 48 5.77 -11.48 3.59
CA GLN A 48 5.02 -12.23 4.58
C GLN A 48 3.94 -13.12 3.94
N ARG A 49 3.72 -14.31 4.52
CA ARG A 49 2.65 -15.23 4.12
C ARG A 49 1.37 -14.86 4.89
N VAL A 50 0.29 -14.64 4.15
CA VAL A 50 -1.02 -14.27 4.69
C VAL A 50 -2.10 -15.07 3.98
N LYS A 51 -3.28 -15.17 4.62
CA LYS A 51 -4.44 -15.82 4.00
C LYS A 51 -4.91 -15.02 2.78
N GLN A 52 -5.50 -15.68 1.79
CA GLN A 52 -6.18 -14.98 0.70
C GLN A 52 -7.30 -14.08 1.26
N GLY A 53 -7.53 -12.95 0.61
CA GLY A 53 -8.48 -11.93 1.07
C GLY A 53 -7.97 -11.07 2.23
N THR A 54 -6.75 -11.30 2.73
CA THR A 54 -6.17 -10.45 3.78
C THR A 54 -6.07 -9.00 3.30
N ALA A 55 -6.56 -8.09 4.13
CA ALA A 55 -6.49 -6.65 3.90
C ALA A 55 -5.08 -6.12 4.17
N ILE A 56 -4.54 -5.37 3.21
CA ILE A 56 -3.24 -4.69 3.34
C ILE A 56 -3.49 -3.22 3.64
N THR A 57 -3.08 -2.79 4.83
CA THR A 57 -3.07 -1.39 5.22
C THR A 57 -1.91 -0.69 4.53
N VAL A 58 -2.11 0.54 4.07
CA VAL A 58 -1.08 1.34 3.41
C VAL A 58 -1.03 2.75 4.00
N VAL A 59 0.14 3.37 3.93
CA VAL A 59 0.34 4.79 4.21
C VAL A 59 0.63 5.47 2.89
N LEU A 60 -0.25 6.37 2.48
CA LEU A 60 -0.13 7.20 1.29
C LEU A 60 0.58 8.50 1.66
N ASN A 61 1.58 8.89 0.86
CA ASN A 61 2.11 10.24 0.91
C ASN A 61 1.08 11.19 0.29
N SER A 62 0.51 12.09 1.09
CA SER A 62 -0.36 13.13 0.57
C SER A 62 0.05 14.49 1.11
N GLU A 63 -0.22 15.52 0.32
CA GLU A 63 -0.15 16.90 0.77
C GLU A 63 -1.12 17.09 1.96
N SER A 64 -0.70 17.91 2.93
CA SER A 64 -1.53 18.28 4.09
C SER A 64 -2.62 19.27 3.73
#